data_AF-A0A7Y0HXL2-F1
#
_entry.id   AF-A0A7Y0HXL2-F1
#
_cell.length_a   1.000
_cell.length_b   1.000
_cell.length_c   1.000
_cell.angle_alpha   90.00
_cell.angle_beta   90.00
_cell.angle_gamma   90.00
#
_symmetry.space_group_name_H-M   'P 1'
#
loop_
_entity.id
_entity.type
_entity.pdbx_description
1 polymer ?
#
loop_
_entity_poly.entity_id
_entity_poly.type
_entity_poly.pdbx_seq_one_letter_code
_entity_poly.pdbx_strand_id
1 'polypeptide(L)'
;MGKLVANVDDDVKERAAALYESLGMNLSTAVNMFLRQSLAEDGLPFKPTRRYAGMRLTPTETTRRAMVEAEAKELGVVPDDSVVCDTAADAHDHLRKLRERA
;
A
#
# COMPACT_ATOMS: atom_id res chain seq x y z
N MET A 1 -25.80 22.97 -7.73
CA MET A 1 -25.33 21.78 -7.00
C MET A 1 -25.59 20.57 -7.90
N GLY A 2 -24.59 19.72 -8.15
CA GLY A 2 -24.77 18.53 -9.00
C GLY A 2 -25.57 17.44 -8.28
N LYS A 3 -26.27 16.58 -9.03
CA LYS A 3 -26.99 15.43 -8.50
C LYS A 3 -26.20 14.15 -8.76
N LEU A 4 -25.95 13.37 -7.72
CA LEU A 4 -25.39 12.01 -7.83
C LEU A 4 -26.50 10.99 -7.55
N VAL A 5 -26.64 10.00 -8.44
CA VAL A 5 -27.55 8.88 -8.27
C VAL A 5 -26.73 7.60 -8.36
N ALA A 6 -26.85 6.73 -7.36
CA ALA A 6 -26.17 5.45 -7.30
C ALA A 6 -27.18 4.36 -6.96
N ASN A 7 -27.07 3.22 -7.65
CA ASN A 7 -27.83 2.02 -7.30
C ASN A 7 -27.04 1.27 -6.21
N VAL A 8 -27.70 0.99 -5.10
CA VAL A 8 -27.13 0.31 -3.94
C VAL A 8 -28.20 -0.63 -3.42
N ASP A 9 -27.81 -1.82 -2.99
CA ASP A 9 -28.73 -2.75 -2.34
C ASP A 9 -29.34 -2.12 -1.09
N ASP A 10 -30.63 -2.38 -0.84
CA ASP A 10 -31.37 -1.74 0.25
C ASP A 10 -30.75 -2.03 1.62
N ASP A 11 -30.29 -3.27 1.84
CA ASP A 11 -29.65 -3.67 3.10
C ASP A 11 -28.31 -2.94 3.33
N VAL A 12 -27.51 -2.78 2.27
CA VAL A 12 -26.24 -2.04 2.30
C VAL A 12 -26.51 -0.57 2.61
N LYS A 13 -27.51 0.01 1.98
CA LYS A 13 -27.90 1.42 2.19
C LYS A 13 -28.36 1.66 3.62
N GLU A 14 -29.23 0.82 4.16
CA GLU A 14 -29.72 0.94 5.54
C GLU A 14 -28.59 0.81 6.57
N ARG A 15 -27.74 -0.21 6.41
CA ARG A 15 -26.59 -0.43 7.30
C ARG A 15 -25.57 0.70 7.24
N ALA A 16 -25.28 1.21 6.04
CA ALA A 16 -24.38 2.34 5.87
C ALA A 16 -24.96 3.62 6.48
N ALA A 17 -26.25 3.89 6.28
CA ALA A 17 -26.92 5.04 6.89
C ALA A 17 -26.85 4.99 8.42
N ALA A 18 -27.20 3.85 9.03
CA ALA A 18 -27.12 3.67 10.48
C ALA A 18 -25.68 3.83 11.02
N LEU A 19 -24.69 3.30 10.29
CA LEU A 19 -23.28 3.49 10.64
C LEU A 19 -22.88 4.97 10.63
N TYR A 20 -23.16 5.70 9.55
CA TYR A 20 -22.77 7.10 9.47
C TYR A 20 -23.52 7.98 10.47
N GLU A 21 -24.80 7.72 10.73
CA GLU A 21 -25.56 8.43 11.77
C GLU A 21 -24.95 8.21 13.15
N SER A 22 -24.46 6.99 13.45
CA SER A 22 -23.71 6.73 14.69
C SER A 22 -22.38 7.50 14.79
N LEU A 23 -21.84 7.93 13.65
CA LEU A 23 -20.65 8.79 13.54
C LEU A 23 -21.02 10.29 13.49
N GLY A 24 -22.30 10.64 13.60
CA GLY A 24 -22.78 12.02 13.62
C GLY A 24 -22.93 12.66 12.23
N MET A 25 -23.11 11.87 11.17
CA MET A 25 -23.32 12.40 9.82
C MET A 25 -24.29 11.54 8.99
N ASN A 26 -25.02 12.16 8.07
CA ASN A 26 -25.86 11.42 7.15
C ASN A 26 -25.05 10.83 5.97
N LEU A 27 -25.67 9.90 5.25
CA LEU A 27 -25.06 9.21 4.10
C LEU A 27 -24.62 10.19 2.98
N SER A 28 -25.37 11.26 2.74
CA SER A 28 -25.04 12.27 1.73
C SER A 28 -23.77 13.04 2.09
N THR A 29 -23.57 13.36 3.36
CA THR A 29 -22.34 13.99 3.87
C THR A 29 -21.15 13.05 3.69
N ALA A 30 -21.30 11.77 4.04
CA ALA A 30 -20.24 10.77 3.88
C ALA A 30 -19.82 10.60 2.40
N VAL A 31 -20.77 10.52 1.47
CA VAL A 31 -20.47 10.42 0.02
C VAL A 31 -19.77 11.68 -0.49
N ASN A 32 -20.18 12.86 -0.05
CA ASN A 32 -19.49 14.10 -0.41
C ASN A 32 -18.06 14.17 0.14
N MET A 33 -17.83 13.68 1.36
CA MET A 33 -16.49 13.58 1.94
C MET A 33 -15.62 12.61 1.15
N PHE A 34 -16.15 11.44 0.79
CA PHE A 34 -15.45 10.45 -0.05
C PHE A 34 -14.93 11.09 -1.33
N LEU A 35 -15.79 11.79 -2.09
CA LEU A 35 -15.42 12.43 -3.35
C LEU A 35 -14.32 13.50 -3.16
N ARG A 36 -14.42 14.32 -2.12
CA ARG A 36 -13.41 15.36 -1.84
C ARG A 36 -12.06 14.75 -1.46
N GLN A 37 -12.06 13.69 -0.66
CA GLN A 37 -10.84 13.02 -0.26
C GLN A 37 -10.17 12.33 -1.46
N SER A 38 -10.95 11.72 -2.35
CA SER A 38 -10.41 11.15 -3.60
C SER A 38 -9.68 12.19 -4.45
N LEU A 39 -10.24 13.39 -4.57
CA LEU A 39 -9.62 14.49 -5.30
C LEU A 39 -8.36 15.02 -4.60
N ALA A 40 -8.35 15.06 -3.26
CA ALA A 40 -7.20 15.52 -2.49
C ALA A 40 -6.01 14.55 -2.57
N GLU A 41 -6.28 13.24 -2.65
CA GLU A 41 -5.25 12.19 -2.73
C GLU A 41 -4.86 11.79 -4.15
N ASP A 42 -5.54 12.33 -5.17
CA ASP A 42 -5.45 11.86 -6.56
C ASP A 42 -5.63 10.32 -6.65
N GLY A 43 -6.61 9.80 -5.91
CA GLY A 43 -6.72 8.37 -5.65
C GLY A 43 -8.00 7.95 -4.92
N LEU A 44 -8.02 6.72 -4.39
CA LEU A 44 -9.10 6.26 -3.51
C LEU A 44 -8.84 6.74 -2.07
N PRO A 45 -9.86 7.17 -1.32
CA PRO A 45 -9.71 7.73 0.04
C PRO A 45 -9.52 6.63 1.11
N PHE A 46 -9.07 5.47 0.64
CA PHE A 46 -8.60 4.33 1.41
C PHE A 46 -7.67 3.55 0.46
N LYS A 47 -6.67 2.87 1.02
CA LYS A 47 -5.83 1.98 0.22
C LYS A 47 -6.66 0.73 -0.13
N PRO A 48 -7.01 0.49 -1.42
CA PRO A 48 -7.72 -0.71 -1.80
C PRO A 48 -6.84 -1.91 -1.48
N THR A 49 -7.23 -2.67 -0.46
CA THR A 49 -6.61 -3.94 -0.16
C THR A 49 -7.48 -5.01 -0.79
N ARG A 50 -6.91 -5.82 -1.69
CA ARG A 50 -7.45 -7.17 -1.87
C ARG A 50 -7.33 -7.80 -0.49
N ARG A 51 -8.40 -8.35 0.07
CA ARG A 51 -8.28 -9.27 1.21
C ARG A 51 -7.39 -10.44 0.77
N TYR A 52 -6.08 -10.28 0.85
CA TYR A 52 -5.16 -11.36 1.08
C TYR A 52 -5.34 -11.70 2.56
N ALA A 53 -6.24 -12.63 2.86
CA ALA A 53 -6.44 -13.19 4.20
C ALA A 53 -5.20 -14.02 4.66
N GLY A 54 -4.00 -13.45 4.53
CA GLY A 54 -2.74 -14.16 4.72
C GLY A 54 -1.47 -13.38 4.36
N MET A 55 -1.55 -12.12 3.91
CA MET A 55 -0.34 -11.33 3.72
C MET A 55 0.17 -10.85 5.08
N ARG A 56 1.00 -11.70 5.70
CA ARG A 56 1.86 -11.33 6.83
C ARG A 56 2.55 -10.02 6.48
N LEU A 57 2.27 -8.96 7.25
CA LEU A 57 3.15 -7.78 7.33
C LEU A 57 4.51 -8.13 7.98
N THR A 58 4.76 -9.40 8.28
CA THR A 58 6.07 -9.90 8.71
C THR A 58 6.81 -10.43 7.48
N PRO A 59 8.07 -9.99 7.27
CA PRO A 59 8.94 -10.54 6.24
C PRO A 59 8.89 -12.08 6.20
N THR A 60 8.85 -12.65 4.99
CA THR A 60 9.06 -14.09 4.79
C THR A 60 10.42 -14.49 5.37
N GLU A 61 10.67 -15.79 5.57
CA GLU A 61 12.00 -16.24 6.03
C GLU A 61 13.13 -15.68 5.16
N THR A 62 12.94 -15.74 3.84
CA THR A 62 13.90 -15.22 2.85
C THR A 62 14.14 -13.73 3.04
N THR A 63 13.07 -12.93 3.12
CA THR A 63 13.21 -11.48 3.32
C THR A 63 13.82 -11.15 4.68
N ARG A 64 13.46 -11.88 5.75
CA ARG A 64 14.03 -11.66 7.08
C ARG A 64 15.52 -11.97 7.13
N ARG A 65 15.95 -13.07 6.50
CA ARG A 65 17.37 -13.42 6.39
C ARG A 65 18.16 -12.35 5.64
N ALA A 66 17.64 -11.88 4.51
CA ALA A 66 18.28 -10.81 3.74
C ALA A 66 18.44 -9.51 4.55
N MET A 67 17.44 -9.14 5.37
CA MET A 67 17.52 -7.97 6.25
C MET A 67 18.58 -8.13 7.34
N VAL A 68 18.61 -9.28 8.03
CA VAL A 68 19.61 -9.57 9.08
C VAL A 68 21.02 -9.63 8.51
N GLU A 69 21.19 -10.19 7.31
CA GLU A 69 22.47 -10.23 6.63
C GLU A 69 22.97 -8.82 6.28
N ALA A 70 22.10 -7.95 5.76
CA ALA A 70 22.44 -6.56 5.47
C ALA A 70 22.88 -5.79 6.73
N GLU A 71 22.14 -5.94 7.85
CA GLU A 71 22.50 -5.33 9.14
C GLU A 71 23.84 -5.88 9.67
N ALA A 72 24.08 -7.18 9.54
CA ALA A 72 25.35 -7.79 9.95
C ALA A 72 26.55 -7.30 9.12
N LYS A 73 26.36 -7.03 7.82
CA LYS A 73 27.38 -6.41 6.95
C LYS A 73 27.69 -4.99 7.40
N GLU A 74 26.65 -4.19 7.65
CA GLU A 74 26.79 -2.81 8.13
C GLU A 74 27.53 -2.72 9.49
N LEU A 75 27.23 -3.65 10.40
CA LEU A 75 27.91 -3.76 11.70
C LEU A 75 29.31 -4.40 11.62
N GLY A 76 29.76 -4.83 10.45
CA GLY A 76 31.05 -5.50 10.26
C GLY A 76 31.15 -6.89 10.90
N VAL A 77 30.01 -7.49 11.27
CA VAL A 77 29.94 -8.85 11.83
C VAL A 77 30.24 -9.89 10.75
N VAL A 78 29.88 -9.59 9.50
CA VAL A 78 30.24 -10.38 8.31
C VAL A 78 30.88 -9.45 7.25
N PRO A 79 31.70 -9.99 6.34
CA PRO A 79 32.27 -9.19 5.25
C PRO A 79 31.19 -8.57 4.39
N ASP A 80 31.31 -7.27 4.12
CA ASP A 80 30.45 -6.57 3.17
C ASP A 80 30.96 -6.78 1.75
N ASP A 81 30.26 -7.61 1.00
CA ASP A 81 30.49 -7.90 -0.42
C ASP A 81 29.50 -7.15 -1.33
N SER A 82 28.82 -6.13 -0.80
CA SER A 82 27.85 -5.35 -1.56
C SER A 82 28.50 -4.56 -2.71
N VAL A 83 27.74 -4.40 -3.80
CA VAL A 83 28.13 -3.56 -4.92
C VAL A 83 27.60 -2.15 -4.70
N VAL A 84 28.51 -1.19 -4.59
CA VAL A 84 28.17 0.23 -4.55
C VAL A 84 27.91 0.72 -5.98
N CYS A 85 26.80 1.41 -6.18
CA CYS A 85 26.46 2.07 -7.43
C CYS A 85 26.35 3.57 -7.17
N ASP A 86 27.23 4.37 -7.78
CA ASP A 86 27.25 5.82 -7.57
C ASP A 86 26.19 6.55 -8.41
N THR A 87 25.65 5.90 -9.44
CA THR A 87 24.61 6.44 -10.30
C THR A 87 23.46 5.45 -10.53
N ALA A 88 22.28 5.98 -10.89
CA ALA A 88 21.14 5.16 -11.27
C ALA A 88 21.42 4.28 -12.51
N ALA A 89 22.22 4.78 -13.46
CA ALA A 89 22.60 4.02 -14.66
C ALA A 89 23.43 2.78 -14.29
N ASP A 90 24.40 2.93 -13.39
CA ASP A 90 25.24 1.83 -12.91
C ASP A 90 24.40 0.77 -12.18
N ALA A 91 23.45 1.22 -11.35
CA ALA A 91 22.52 0.33 -10.67
C ALA A 91 21.64 -0.46 -11.65
N HIS A 92 21.09 0.20 -12.67
CA HIS A 92 20.28 -0.46 -13.70
C HIS A 92 21.06 -1.51 -14.48
N ASP A 93 22.28 -1.18 -14.92
CA ASP A 93 23.14 -2.11 -15.65
C ASP A 93 23.58 -3.30 -14.79
N HIS A 94 23.88 -3.06 -13.51
CA HIS A 94 24.23 -4.12 -12.57
C HIS A 94 23.06 -5.09 -12.37
N LEU A 95 21.85 -4.57 -12.10
CA LEU A 95 20.64 -5.37 -11.92
C LEU A 95 20.29 -6.19 -13.18
N ARG A 96 20.49 -5.63 -14.37
CA ARG A 96 20.28 -6.34 -15.63
C ARG A 96 21.21 -7.55 -15.76
N LYS A 97 22.51 -7.37 -15.46
CA LYS A 97 23.51 -8.46 -15.47
C LYS A 97 23.18 -9.55 -14.46
N LEU A 98 22.67 -9.20 -13.27
CA LEU A 98 22.25 -10.18 -12.27
C LEU A 98 21.05 -11.01 -12.74
N ARG A 99 20.05 -10.37 -13.34
CA ARG A 99 18.87 -11.05 -13.89
C ARG A 99 19.23 -12.03 -15.03
N GLU A 100 20.23 -11.70 -15.82
CA GLU A 100 20.73 -12.57 -16.91
C GLU A 100 21.52 -13.80 -16.39
N ARG A 101 21.94 -13.79 -15.12
CA ARG A 101 22.71 -14.86 -14.47
C ARG A 101 21.88 -15.74 -13.53
N ALA A 102 20.65 -15.36 -13.23
CA ALA A 102 19.71 -16.05 -12.36
C ALA A 102 18.86 -17.06 -13.14
#